data_AF-A0A954W924-F1
#
_entry.id   AF-A0A954W924-F1
#
_cell.length_a   1.000
_cell.length_b   1.000
_cell.length_c   1.000
_cell.angle_alpha   90.00
_cell.angle_beta   90.00
_cell.angle_gamma   90.00
#
_symmetry.space_group_name_H-M   'P 1'
#
loop_
_entity.id
_entity.type
_entity.pdbx_description
1 polymer ?
#
loop_
_entity_poly.entity_id
_entity_poly.type
_entity_poly.pdbx_seq_one_letter_code
_entity_poly.pdbx_strand_id
1 'polypeptide(L)' 'GEPYQQLQTELRQRFPDQTLIVCGLADEWGPSYLPPADLYGKNIYQESIAVVAAGSLERLIDFATETINGLLNGDSR' A
#
# COMPACT_ATOMS: atom_id res chain seq x y z
N GLY A 1 -4.20 -8.07 5.76
CA GLY A 1 -3.08 -7.41 6.44
C GLY A 1 -3.43 -6.02 6.89
N GLU A 2 -2.61 -5.44 7.76
CA GLU A 2 -2.68 -4.04 8.16
C GLU A 2 -1.72 -3.24 7.27
N PRO A 3 -2.21 -2.55 6.21
CA PRO A 3 -1.33 -1.67 5.46
C PRO A 3 -0.82 -0.56 6.38
N TYR A 4 0.48 -0.28 6.34
CA TYR A 4 1.06 0.85 7.07
C TYR A 4 0.31 2.13 6.72
N GLN A 5 0.23 3.06 7.69
CA GLN A 5 -0.36 4.39 7.50
C GLN A 5 0.17 5.10 6.24
N GLN A 6 1.42 4.81 5.86
CA GLN A 6 2.06 5.34 4.67
C GLN A 6 1.27 5.05 3.37
N LEU A 7 0.66 3.87 3.20
CA LEU A 7 -0.13 3.57 1.99
C LEU A 7 -1.23 4.60 1.76
N GLN A 8 -2.00 4.89 2.82
CA GLN A 8 -3.15 5.78 2.73
C GLN A 8 -2.76 7.27 2.71
N THR A 9 -1.66 7.66 3.37
CA THR A 9 -1.19 9.06 3.32
C THR A 9 -0.59 9.39 1.97
N GLU A 10 0.23 8.51 1.41
CA GLU A 10 0.85 8.71 0.09
C GLU A 10 -0.20 8.79 -1.02
N LEU A 11 -1.19 7.89 -1.03
CA LEU A 11 -2.27 7.95 -2.02
C LEU A 11 -3.06 9.27 -1.91
N ARG A 12 -3.42 9.72 -0.70
CA ARG A 12 -4.14 10.99 -0.53
C ARG A 12 -3.30 12.20 -0.96
N GLN A 13 -1.98 12.16 -0.78
CA GLN A 13 -1.10 13.22 -1.26
C GLN A 13 -1.02 13.27 -2.79
N ARG A 14 -1.04 12.11 -3.45
CA ARG A 14 -1.00 12.00 -4.92
C ARG A 14 -2.31 12.39 -5.60
N PHE A 15 -3.43 12.33 -4.88
CA PHE A 15 -4.78 12.64 -5.38
C PHE A 15 -5.47 13.73 -4.53
N PRO A 16 -4.94 14.96 -4.49
CA PRO A 16 -5.45 16.01 -3.61
C PRO A 16 -6.88 16.46 -3.95
N ASP A 17 -7.31 16.28 -5.20
CA ASP A 17 -8.63 16.70 -5.68
C ASP A 17 -9.69 15.59 -5.59
N GLN A 18 -9.32 14.39 -5.10
CA GLN A 18 -10.22 13.25 -4.97
C GLN A 18 -10.28 12.76 -3.53
N THR A 19 -11.49 12.56 -3.01
CA THR A 19 -11.69 11.94 -1.70
C THR A 19 -11.42 10.44 -1.80
N LEU A 20 -10.25 10.01 -1.29
CA LEU A 20 -9.87 8.59 -1.24
C LEU A 20 -10.12 7.95 0.13
N ILE A 21 -10.88 6.86 0.12
CA ILE A 21 -11.09 5.95 1.25
C ILE A 21 -10.29 4.67 0.98
N VAL A 22 -9.28 4.40 1.80
CA VAL A 22 -8.47 3.18 1.74
C VAL A 22 -8.96 2.23 2.81
N CYS A 23 -9.48 1.07 2.41
CA CYS A 23 -10.01 0.06 3.31
C CYS A 23 -9.35 -1.28 3.03
N GLY A 24 -8.83 -1.94 4.07
CA GLY A 24 -8.37 -3.31 3.97
C GLY A 24 -9.57 -4.26 3.92
N LEU A 25 -9.77 -4.95 2.80
CA LEU A 25 -10.74 -6.04 2.70
C LEU A 25 -10.07 -7.31 3.23
N ALA A 26 -10.43 -7.73 4.44
CA ALA A 26 -9.86 -8.90 5.08
C ALA A 26 -10.62 -10.16 4.63
N ASP A 27 -10.09 -10.87 3.64
CA ASP A 27 -10.55 -12.24 3.32
C ASP A 27 -9.60 -13.30 3.93
N GLU A 28 -8.30 -13.01 4.08
CA GLU A 28 -7.33 -13.85 4.82
C GLU A 28 -6.13 -13.06 5.43
N TRP A 29 -5.41 -13.70 6.36
CA TRP A 29 -4.26 -13.19 7.15
C TRP A 29 -2.90 -13.21 6.41
N GLY A 30 -2.88 -13.39 5.09
CA GLY A 30 -1.67 -13.75 4.33
C GLY A 30 -0.45 -12.82 4.53
N PRO A 31 -0.52 -11.53 4.17
CA PRO A 31 0.48 -10.54 4.57
C PRO A 31 0.00 -9.82 5.82
N SER A 32 0.61 -10.09 6.97
CA SER A 32 0.25 -9.41 8.22
C SER A 32 0.61 -7.93 8.18
N TYR A 33 1.84 -7.61 7.73
CA TYR A 33 2.33 -6.24 7.57
C TYR A 33 3.00 -6.03 6.21
N LEU A 34 2.95 -4.77 5.76
CA LEU A 34 3.61 -4.28 4.57
C LEU A 34 4.45 -3.04 4.96
N PRO A 35 5.63 -3.24 5.59
CA PRO A 35 6.45 -2.12 6.06
C PRO A 35 7.15 -1.39 4.89
N PRO A 36 7.49 -0.10 5.07
CA PRO A 36 8.38 0.63 4.17
C PRO A 36 9.75 -0.06 4.03
N ALA A 37 10.40 0.12 2.89
CA ALA A 37 11.66 -0.53 2.56
C ALA A 37 12.78 -0.23 3.59
N ASP A 38 12.80 0.98 4.14
CA ASP A 38 13.80 1.41 5.11
C ASP A 38 13.66 0.72 6.48
N LEU A 39 12.53 0.05 6.74
CA LEU A 39 12.30 -0.70 7.98
C LEU A 39 12.78 -2.15 7.93
N TYR A 40 13.17 -2.66 6.76
CA TYR A 40 13.77 -3.99 6.64
C TYR A 40 15.23 -3.95 7.14
N GLY A 41 15.70 -5.05 7.73
CA GLY A 41 17.00 -5.19 8.38
C GLY A 41 17.07 -4.53 9.76
N LYS A 42 15.96 -4.02 10.32
CA LYS A 42 15.93 -3.33 11.62
C LYS A 42 15.50 -4.24 12.77
N ASN A 43 15.25 -5.52 12.53
CA ASN A 43 14.83 -6.51 13.53
C ASN A 43 13.56 -6.09 14.28
N ILE A 44 12.58 -5.54 13.54
CA ILE A 44 11.29 -5.15 14.10
C ILE A 44 10.25 -6.26 13.90
N TYR A 45 9.23 -6.30 14.76
CA TYR A 45 8.20 -7.34 14.67
C TYR A 45 7.47 -7.33 13.32
N GLN A 46 7.13 -6.15 12.80
CA GLN A 46 6.42 -5.98 11.54
C GLN A 46 7.22 -6.53 10.35
N GLU A 47 8.55 -6.44 10.40
CA GLU A 47 9.45 -7.07 9.43
C GLU A 47 9.41 -8.59 9.57
N SER A 48 9.50 -9.11 10.81
CA SER A 48 9.59 -10.55 11.07
C SER A 48 8.39 -11.37 10.59
N ILE A 49 7.23 -10.75 10.39
CA ILE A 49 6.01 -11.39 9.89
C ILE A 49 5.55 -10.84 8.53
N ALA A 50 6.37 -10.04 7.86
CA ALA A 50 6.15 -9.64 6.48
C ALA A 50 6.46 -10.81 5.55
N VAL A 51 5.50 -11.23 4.72
CA VAL A 51 5.68 -12.28 3.70
C VAL A 51 6.13 -11.71 2.35
N VAL A 52 6.48 -10.44 2.32
CA VAL A 52 6.84 -9.66 1.12
C VAL A 52 8.23 -9.07 1.28
N ALA A 53 8.89 -8.76 0.16
CA ALA A 53 10.23 -8.18 0.16
C ALA A 53 10.22 -6.67 0.44
N ALA A 54 11.37 -6.13 0.89
CA ALA A 54 11.61 -4.70 0.93
C ALA A 54 11.28 -4.02 -0.40
N GLY A 55 10.63 -2.85 -0.35
CA GLY A 55 10.16 -2.14 -1.56
C GLY A 55 8.73 -2.52 -2.00
N SER A 56 8.12 -3.55 -1.40
CA SER A 56 6.78 -4.00 -1.81
C SER A 56 5.69 -2.99 -1.47
N LEU A 57 5.86 -2.20 -0.40
CA LEU A 57 4.91 -1.12 -0.06
C LEU A 57 4.92 -0.03 -1.12
N GLU A 58 6.11 0.43 -1.49
CA GLU A 58 6.35 1.48 -2.47
C GLU A 58 5.81 1.04 -3.85
N ARG A 59 6.12 -0.20 -4.25
CA ARG A 59 5.59 -0.79 -5.48
C ARG A 59 4.07 -0.87 -5.49
N LEU A 60 3.45 -1.18 -4.35
CA LEU A 60 1.99 -1.17 -4.23
C LEU A 60 1.41 0.25 -4.38
N ILE A 61 2.03 1.26 -3.76
CA ILE A 61 1.60 2.66 -3.86
C ILE A 61 1.65 3.12 -5.32
N ASP A 62 2.73 2.82 -6.04
CA ASP A 62 2.88 3.20 -7.44
C ASP A 62 1.85 2.50 -8.33
N PHE A 63 1.68 1.19 -8.17
CA PHE A 63 0.68 0.43 -8.93
C PHE A 63 -0.76 0.89 -8.65
N ALA A 64 -1.08 1.18 -7.38
CA ALA A 64 -2.38 1.71 -7.00
C ALA A 64 -2.61 3.11 -7.60
N THR A 65 -1.57 3.94 -7.65
CA THR A 65 -1.63 5.27 -8.30
C THR A 65 -1.98 5.13 -9.79
N GLU A 66 -1.30 4.24 -10.52
CA GLU A 66 -1.60 3.98 -11.93
C GLU A 66 -3.02 3.47 -12.12
N THR A 67 -3.46 2.55 -11.26
CA THR A 67 -4.80 1.96 -11.32
C THR A 67 -5.88 3.02 -11.11
N ILE A 68 -5.74 3.87 -10.09
CA ILE A 68 -6.68 4.96 -9.80
C ILE A 68 -6.75 5.95 -10.97
N ASN A 69 -5.60 6.33 -11.55
CA ASN A 69 -5.57 7.20 -12.72
C ASN A 69 -6.32 6.58 -13.92
N GLY A 70 -6.15 5.28 -14.18
CA GLY A 70 -6.92 4.59 -15.21
C GLY A 70 -8.43 4.68 -14.97
N LEU A 71 -8.87 4.42 -13.74
CA LEU A 71 -10.28 4.52 -13.35
C LEU A 71 -10.84 5.95 -13.49
N LEU A 72 -10.07 6.97 -13.10
CA LEU A 72 -10.48 8.37 -13.22
C LEU A 72 -10.56 8.85 -14.68
N ASN A 73 -9.72 8.30 -15.56
CA ASN A 73 -9.69 8.63 -16.98
C ASN A 73 -10.71 7.85 -17.82
N GLY A 74 -11.49 6.94 -17.20
CA GLY A 74 -12.48 6.12 -17.89
C GLY A 74 -11.90 4.90 -18.61
N ASP A 75 -10.62 4.57 -18.39
CA ASP A 75 -10.00 3.34 -18.87
C ASP A 75 -10.35 2.19 -17.91
N SER A 76 -11.53 1.61 -18.09
CA SER A 76 -11.88 0.34 -17.46
C SER A 76 -11.11 -0.78 -18.19
N ARG A 77 -10.02 -1.26 -17.60
CA ARG A 77 -9.39 -2.54 -17.97
C ARG A 77 -10.19 -3.72 -17.43
#